data_AF-A0A530M0M7-F1
#
_entry.id   AF-A0A530M0M7-F1
#
_cell.length_a   1.000
_cell.length_b   1.000
_cell.length_c   1.000
_cell.angle_alpha   90.00
_cell.angle_beta   90.00
_cell.angle_gamma   90.00
#
_symmetry.space_group_name_H-M   'P 1'
#
loop_
_entity.id
_entity.type
_entity.pdbx_description
1 polymer ?
#
loop_
_entity_poly.entity_id
_entity_poly.type
_entity_poly.pdbx_seq_one_letter_code
_entity_poly.pdbx_strand_id
1 'polypeptide(L)'
;MSYPAAASERLSSSRARRQNALSLLFFLCAAFALLLRFTVSPQVMNMVVDYTAQGGSFYEKLHFGTYAIILLLPIVLFSRPFLLHGDEIGIFKALIRYSVLMFVLVPYLFVTGRAGSSGFIIDTYLVAGATGLLMLALNAEVRRALGDVVLGMAILSAVIGTIEAVTQHRLLPYGLNELQFRPTGLSAHPLALGALCATAIGFVPLTHWRIWARVMAIFLLFIGCAASGARAALMLATAEILILLLFVPWPGL
;
A
#
# COMPACT_ATOMS: atom_id res chain seq x y z
N MET A 1 -15.79 -42.03 -34.28
CA MET A 1 -16.22 -40.67 -33.89
C MET A 1 -15.62 -40.34 -32.53
N SER A 2 -14.52 -39.57 -32.48
CA SER A 2 -13.72 -39.28 -31.27
C SER A 2 -13.48 -37.76 -31.10
N TYR A 3 -14.50 -36.95 -31.37
CA TYR A 3 -14.43 -35.48 -31.35
C TYR A 3 -14.80 -34.74 -30.04
N PRO A 4 -15.48 -35.32 -29.01
CA PRO A 4 -15.94 -34.51 -27.87
C PRO A 4 -14.87 -34.23 -26.80
N ALA A 5 -13.87 -35.11 -26.63
CA ALA A 5 -12.85 -34.94 -25.59
C ALA A 5 -11.88 -33.77 -25.90
N ALA A 6 -11.40 -33.68 -27.14
CA ALA A 6 -10.47 -32.64 -27.56
C ALA A 6 -11.09 -31.23 -27.57
N ALA A 7 -12.41 -31.12 -27.80
CA ALA A 7 -13.12 -29.84 -27.72
C ALA A 7 -13.29 -29.37 -26.27
N SER A 8 -13.57 -30.30 -25.34
CA SER A 8 -13.68 -30.02 -23.91
C SER A 8 -12.34 -29.56 -23.29
N GLU A 9 -11.23 -30.21 -23.65
CA GLU A 9 -9.87 -29.83 -23.21
C GLU A 9 -9.43 -28.46 -23.76
N ARG A 10 -9.82 -28.11 -25.00
CA ARG A 10 -9.54 -26.78 -25.55
C ARG A 10 -10.36 -25.67 -24.86
N LEU A 11 -11.60 -25.96 -24.48
CA LEU A 11 -12.46 -25.01 -23.76
C LEU A 11 -11.98 -24.80 -22.31
N SER A 12 -11.54 -25.86 -21.63
CA SER A 12 -11.01 -25.77 -20.27
C SER A 12 -9.67 -25.02 -20.24
N SER A 13 -8.76 -25.31 -21.15
CA SER A 13 -7.47 -24.61 -21.28
C SER A 13 -7.62 -23.13 -21.67
N SER A 14 -8.60 -22.79 -22.53
CA SER A 14 -8.91 -21.40 -22.88
C SER A 14 -9.48 -20.61 -21.69
N ARG A 15 -10.40 -21.20 -20.91
CA ARG A 15 -10.94 -20.58 -19.68
C ARG A 15 -9.86 -20.37 -18.63
N ALA A 16 -9.01 -21.37 -18.39
CA ALA A 16 -7.89 -21.27 -17.46
C ALA A 16 -6.92 -20.16 -17.89
N ARG A 17 -6.58 -20.08 -19.18
CA ARG A 17 -5.72 -19.01 -19.71
C ARG A 17 -6.34 -17.61 -19.51
N ARG A 18 -7.65 -17.46 -19.76
CA ARG A 18 -8.37 -16.19 -19.55
C ARG A 18 -8.40 -15.79 -18.07
N GLN A 19 -8.62 -16.74 -17.16
CA GLN A 19 -8.61 -16.50 -15.72
C GLN A 19 -7.22 -16.12 -15.20
N ASN A 20 -6.17 -16.72 -15.75
CA ASN A 20 -4.79 -16.37 -15.43
C ASN A 20 -4.45 -14.96 -15.94
N ALA A 21 -4.84 -14.64 -17.17
CA ALA A 21 -4.63 -13.30 -17.75
C ALA A 21 -5.36 -12.21 -16.95
N LEU A 22 -6.61 -12.44 -16.54
CA LEU A 22 -7.35 -11.50 -15.69
C LEU A 22 -6.72 -11.35 -14.31
N SER A 23 -6.26 -12.44 -13.71
CA SER A 23 -5.56 -12.38 -12.42
C SER A 23 -4.27 -11.58 -12.50
N LEU A 24 -3.49 -11.76 -13.56
CA LEU A 24 -2.28 -10.98 -13.83
C LEU A 24 -2.61 -9.50 -14.08
N LEU A 25 -3.64 -9.22 -14.87
CA LEU A 25 -4.09 -7.85 -15.12
C LEU A 25 -4.48 -7.15 -13.81
N PHE A 26 -5.31 -7.78 -12.99
CA PHE A 26 -5.71 -7.21 -11.70
C PHE A 26 -4.55 -7.08 -10.74
N PHE A 27 -3.60 -8.02 -10.75
CA PHE A 27 -2.35 -7.88 -10.02
C PHE A 27 -1.59 -6.62 -10.44
N LEU A 28 -1.34 -6.44 -11.74
CA LEU A 28 -0.58 -5.30 -12.26
C LEU A 28 -1.30 -3.97 -11.97
N CYS A 29 -2.62 -3.91 -12.17
CA CYS A 29 -3.42 -2.73 -11.87
C CYS A 29 -3.42 -2.40 -10.37
N ALA A 30 -3.56 -3.41 -9.50
CA ALA A 30 -3.54 -3.21 -8.05
C ALA A 30 -2.14 -2.80 -7.57
N ALA A 31 -1.08 -3.43 -8.09
CA ALA A 31 0.30 -3.08 -7.80
C ALA A 31 0.57 -1.62 -8.22
N PHE A 32 0.19 -1.25 -9.44
CA PHE A 32 0.31 0.11 -9.93
C PHE A 32 -0.46 1.11 -9.06
N ALA A 33 -1.71 0.82 -8.71
CA ALA A 33 -2.53 1.71 -7.87
C ALA A 33 -1.93 1.90 -6.46
N LEU A 34 -1.41 0.84 -5.85
CA LEU A 34 -0.75 0.90 -4.55
C LEU A 34 0.58 1.64 -4.63
N LEU A 35 1.44 1.33 -5.61
CA LEU A 35 2.70 2.03 -5.81
C LEU A 35 2.45 3.52 -6.05
N LEU A 36 1.49 3.86 -6.92
CA LEU A 36 1.05 5.24 -7.13
C LEU A 36 0.65 5.91 -5.82
N ARG A 37 -0.08 5.21 -4.94
CA ARG A 37 -0.50 5.75 -3.63
C ARG A 37 0.66 5.97 -2.68
N PHE A 38 1.69 5.12 -2.69
CA PHE A 38 2.80 5.18 -1.76
C PHE A 38 3.97 6.05 -2.22
N THR A 39 4.23 6.14 -3.54
CA THR A 39 5.45 6.77 -4.08
C THR A 39 5.22 8.15 -4.68
N VAL A 40 4.00 8.48 -5.10
CA VAL A 40 3.70 9.82 -5.60
C VAL A 40 3.44 10.71 -4.40
N SER A 41 4.36 11.62 -4.09
CA SER A 41 4.19 12.54 -2.98
C SER A 41 3.29 13.72 -3.35
N PRO A 42 2.69 14.43 -2.37
CA PRO A 42 1.98 15.68 -2.59
C PRO A 42 2.81 16.70 -3.40
N GLN A 43 4.13 16.74 -3.19
CA GLN A 43 5.01 17.66 -3.90
C GLN A 43 5.15 17.30 -5.38
N VAL A 44 5.18 15.99 -5.71
CA VAL A 44 5.15 15.53 -7.10
C VAL A 44 3.80 15.83 -7.74
N MET A 45 2.70 15.64 -7.01
CA MET A 45 1.37 16.00 -7.51
C MET A 45 1.23 17.50 -7.78
N ASN A 46 1.80 18.34 -6.90
CA ASN A 46 1.83 19.80 -7.05
C ASN A 46 2.56 20.28 -8.31
N MET A 47 3.35 19.43 -8.98
CA MET A 47 3.96 19.76 -10.27
C MET A 47 2.98 19.65 -11.45
N VAL A 48 1.82 19.01 -11.24
CA VAL A 48 0.82 18.71 -12.28
C VAL A 48 -0.52 19.37 -11.98
N VAL A 49 -0.95 19.37 -10.72
CA VAL A 49 -2.22 19.93 -10.26
C VAL A 49 -2.03 20.68 -8.95
N ASP A 50 -2.91 21.63 -8.62
CA ASP A 50 -2.85 22.40 -7.37
C ASP A 50 -3.29 21.57 -6.14
N TYR A 51 -2.65 20.43 -5.87
CA TYR A 51 -3.07 19.46 -4.86
C TYR A 51 -3.12 20.05 -3.45
N THR A 52 -2.10 20.82 -3.03
CA THR A 52 -2.04 21.39 -1.67
C THR A 52 -2.52 22.84 -1.56
N ALA A 53 -2.96 23.48 -2.66
CA ALA A 53 -3.36 24.88 -2.62
C ALA A 53 -4.61 25.11 -1.73
N GLN A 54 -4.70 26.27 -1.08
CA GLN A 54 -5.89 26.69 -0.33
C GLN A 54 -6.97 27.19 -1.31
N GLY A 55 -7.71 26.27 -1.93
CA GLY A 55 -8.69 26.56 -2.97
C GLY A 55 -8.52 25.67 -4.19
N GLY A 56 -9.35 25.83 -5.21
CA GLY A 56 -9.36 24.96 -6.40
C GLY A 56 -10.44 23.89 -6.35
N SER A 57 -10.44 23.03 -7.36
CA SER A 57 -11.53 22.06 -7.53
C SER A 57 -11.38 20.89 -6.57
N PHE A 58 -12.49 20.36 -6.04
CA PHE A 58 -12.45 19.24 -5.10
C PHE A 58 -11.72 18.00 -5.65
N TYR A 59 -11.84 17.75 -6.96
CA TYR A 59 -11.18 16.62 -7.60
C TYR A 59 -9.65 16.75 -7.66
N GLU A 60 -9.11 17.98 -7.55
CA GLU A 60 -7.66 18.20 -7.50
C GLU A 60 -7.11 17.92 -6.09
N LYS A 61 -7.99 17.76 -5.08
CA LYS A 61 -7.62 17.56 -3.68
C LYS A 61 -7.55 16.10 -3.24
N LEU A 62 -7.85 15.17 -4.16
CA LEU A 62 -7.74 13.73 -3.90
C LEU A 62 -6.48 13.18 -4.55
N HIS A 63 -5.83 12.25 -3.86
CA HIS A 63 -4.60 11.65 -4.34
C HIS A 63 -4.82 10.85 -5.63
N PHE A 64 -3.86 10.84 -6.56
CA PHE A 64 -4.01 10.05 -7.79
C PHE A 64 -4.17 8.54 -7.50
N GLY A 65 -3.44 8.03 -6.51
CA GLY A 65 -3.62 6.68 -5.98
C GLY A 65 -5.03 6.40 -5.42
N THR A 66 -5.70 7.40 -4.83
CA THR A 66 -7.08 7.30 -4.34
C THR A 66 -8.04 6.99 -5.48
N TYR A 67 -7.94 7.76 -6.58
CA TYR A 67 -8.72 7.51 -7.78
C TYR A 67 -8.46 6.12 -8.35
N ALA A 68 -7.20 5.74 -8.48
CA ALA A 68 -6.84 4.43 -9.02
C ALA A 68 -7.45 3.27 -8.20
N ILE A 69 -7.39 3.33 -6.87
CA ILE A 69 -7.93 2.29 -5.99
C ILE A 69 -9.46 2.27 -6.01
N ILE A 70 -10.12 3.42 -5.87
CA ILE A 70 -11.58 3.52 -5.83
C ILE A 70 -12.21 3.08 -7.16
N LEU A 71 -11.59 3.42 -8.29
CA LEU A 71 -12.08 3.01 -9.61
C LEU A 71 -11.80 1.53 -9.91
N LEU A 72 -10.65 1.01 -9.47
CA LEU A 72 -10.29 -0.40 -9.69
C LEU A 72 -11.15 -1.36 -8.85
N LEU A 73 -11.51 -0.99 -7.62
CA LEU A 73 -12.28 -1.83 -6.72
C LEU A 73 -13.57 -2.40 -7.34
N PRO A 74 -14.52 -1.60 -7.87
CA PRO A 74 -15.74 -2.15 -8.47
C PRO A 74 -15.43 -3.00 -9.70
N ILE A 75 -14.42 -2.64 -10.50
CA ILE A 75 -14.01 -3.44 -11.66
C ILE A 75 -13.62 -4.85 -11.19
N VAL A 76 -12.78 -4.97 -10.16
CA VAL A 76 -12.34 -6.28 -9.64
C VAL A 76 -13.51 -7.05 -9.00
N LEU A 77 -14.34 -6.39 -8.19
CA LEU A 77 -15.48 -7.01 -7.51
C LEU A 77 -16.54 -7.55 -8.48
N PHE A 78 -16.80 -6.85 -9.58
CA PHE A 78 -17.85 -7.22 -10.54
C PHE A 78 -17.34 -8.03 -11.74
N SER A 79 -16.03 -8.10 -11.98
CA SER A 79 -15.48 -8.85 -13.12
C SER A 79 -15.48 -10.37 -12.92
N ARG A 80 -15.45 -10.85 -11.68
CA ARG A 80 -15.43 -12.29 -11.38
C ARG A 80 -16.00 -12.59 -10.00
N PRO A 81 -16.59 -13.78 -9.80
CA PRO A 81 -16.86 -14.26 -8.45
C PRO A 81 -15.51 -14.45 -7.73
N PHE A 82 -15.41 -13.92 -6.52
CA PHE A 82 -14.32 -14.20 -5.60
C PHE A 82 -14.88 -14.96 -4.40
N LEU A 83 -14.09 -15.90 -3.88
CA LEU A 83 -14.50 -16.78 -2.79
C LEU A 83 -13.83 -16.33 -1.50
N LEU A 84 -14.63 -15.92 -0.54
CA LEU A 84 -14.19 -15.61 0.82
C LEU A 84 -14.20 -16.89 1.65
N HIS A 85 -13.12 -17.15 2.39
CA HIS A 85 -12.99 -18.36 3.20
C HIS A 85 -12.96 -18.02 4.70
N GLY A 86 -13.75 -18.76 5.50
CA GLY A 86 -13.74 -18.66 6.97
C GLY A 86 -13.88 -17.22 7.48
N ASP A 87 -12.85 -16.77 8.21
CA ASP A 87 -12.80 -15.45 8.85
C ASP A 87 -12.77 -14.28 7.85
N GLU A 88 -12.40 -14.51 6.58
CA GLU A 88 -12.38 -13.46 5.54
C GLU A 88 -13.78 -12.86 5.33
N ILE A 89 -14.86 -13.60 5.58
CA ILE A 89 -16.23 -13.10 5.50
C ILE A 89 -16.48 -12.04 6.57
N GLY A 90 -16.00 -12.27 7.79
CA GLY A 90 -16.12 -11.31 8.89
C GLY A 90 -15.35 -10.03 8.60
N ILE A 91 -14.11 -10.17 8.12
CA ILE A 91 -13.25 -9.04 7.73
C ILE A 91 -13.88 -8.25 6.58
N PHE A 92 -14.38 -8.93 5.55
CA PHE A 92 -15.05 -8.29 4.42
C PHE A 92 -16.27 -7.47 4.86
N LYS A 93 -17.14 -8.04 5.71
CA LYS A 93 -18.29 -7.32 6.27
C LYS A 93 -17.87 -6.14 7.15
N ALA A 94 -16.79 -6.26 7.92
CA ALA A 94 -16.25 -5.16 8.71
C ALA A 94 -15.72 -4.03 7.82
N LEU A 95 -14.95 -4.37 6.77
CA LEU A 95 -14.42 -3.41 5.80
C LEU A 95 -15.51 -2.71 5.00
N ILE A 96 -16.59 -3.41 4.61
CA ILE A 96 -17.76 -2.78 3.99
C ILE A 96 -18.39 -1.78 4.95
N ARG A 97 -18.70 -2.18 6.19
CA ARG A 97 -19.33 -1.29 7.18
C ARG A 97 -18.46 -0.06 7.47
N TYR A 98 -17.15 -0.27 7.62
CA TYR A 98 -16.17 0.79 7.78
C TYR A 98 -16.16 1.74 6.57
N SER A 99 -16.09 1.21 5.35
CA SER A 99 -16.06 2.02 4.13
C SER A 99 -17.35 2.80 3.94
N VAL A 100 -18.51 2.19 4.22
CA VAL A 100 -19.81 2.87 4.19
C VAL A 100 -19.88 3.98 5.23
N LEU A 101 -19.42 3.73 6.47
CA LEU A 101 -19.39 4.76 7.50
C LEU A 101 -18.50 5.94 7.10
N MET A 102 -17.30 5.68 6.60
CA MET A 102 -16.39 6.72 6.12
C MET A 102 -16.99 7.49 4.93
N PHE A 103 -17.65 6.77 4.01
CA PHE A 103 -18.33 7.39 2.87
C PHE A 103 -19.50 8.30 3.31
N VAL A 104 -20.30 7.88 4.30
CA VAL A 104 -21.40 8.70 4.86
C VAL A 104 -20.87 9.90 5.66
N LEU A 105 -19.69 9.79 6.27
CA LEU A 105 -19.07 10.90 6.99
C LEU A 105 -18.65 12.04 6.05
N VAL A 106 -18.29 11.74 4.79
CA VAL A 106 -17.91 12.74 3.79
C VAL A 106 -19.00 13.80 3.57
N PRO A 107 -20.25 13.48 3.15
CA PRO A 107 -21.29 14.49 2.97
C PRO A 107 -21.66 15.21 4.27
N TYR A 108 -21.58 14.53 5.42
CA TYR A 108 -21.76 15.18 6.71
C TYR A 108 -20.72 16.29 6.96
N LEU A 109 -19.45 16.05 6.63
CA LEU A 109 -18.40 17.07 6.72
C LEU A 109 -18.64 18.24 5.76
N PHE A 110 -19.18 17.99 4.57
CA PHE A 110 -19.59 19.06 3.66
C PHE A 110 -20.70 19.92 4.24
N VAL A 111 -21.77 19.29 4.74
CA VAL A 111 -22.93 20.01 5.32
C VAL A 111 -22.54 20.83 6.55
N THR A 112 -21.57 20.36 7.34
CA THR A 112 -21.08 21.07 8.54
C THR A 112 -19.99 22.10 8.26
N GLY A 113 -19.71 22.42 6.98
CA GLY A 113 -18.70 23.41 6.59
C GLY A 113 -17.25 22.95 6.78
N ARG A 114 -17.02 21.66 7.03
CA ARG A 114 -15.71 21.02 7.19
C ARG A 114 -15.25 20.32 5.90
N ALA A 115 -15.63 20.87 4.75
CA ALA A 115 -15.30 20.31 3.45
C ALA A 115 -13.78 20.10 3.26
N GLY A 116 -12.93 20.97 3.82
CA GLY A 116 -11.48 20.81 3.77
C GLY A 116 -10.96 19.52 4.42
N SER A 117 -11.65 18.98 5.44
CA SER A 117 -11.28 17.72 6.10
C SER A 117 -11.80 16.49 5.36
N SER A 118 -12.74 16.65 4.43
CA SER A 118 -13.35 15.52 3.70
C SER A 118 -12.36 14.81 2.78
N GLY A 119 -11.46 15.55 2.10
CA GLY A 119 -10.40 14.98 1.28
C GLY A 119 -9.46 14.09 2.09
N PHE A 120 -9.10 14.51 3.30
CA PHE A 120 -8.30 13.71 4.22
C PHE A 120 -9.00 12.40 4.64
N ILE A 121 -10.30 12.45 4.92
CA ILE A 121 -11.08 11.24 5.24
C ILE A 121 -11.08 10.27 4.06
N ILE A 122 -11.23 10.77 2.85
CA ILE A 122 -11.22 9.95 1.64
C ILE A 122 -9.83 9.33 1.43
N ASP A 123 -8.80 10.17 1.31
CA ASP A 123 -7.44 9.74 1.00
C ASP A 123 -6.85 8.79 2.04
N THR A 124 -7.24 8.95 3.32
CA THR A 124 -6.67 8.16 4.42
C THR A 124 -7.53 6.95 4.76
N TYR A 125 -8.80 7.18 5.07
CA TYR A 125 -9.64 6.15 5.68
C TYR A 125 -10.47 5.39 4.65
N LEU A 126 -11.17 6.10 3.76
CA LEU A 126 -11.99 5.42 2.75
C LEU A 126 -11.12 4.57 1.81
N VAL A 127 -9.97 5.10 1.40
CA VAL A 127 -9.00 4.36 0.57
C VAL A 127 -8.38 3.17 1.30
N ALA A 128 -8.12 3.26 2.60
CA ALA A 128 -7.65 2.11 3.37
C ALA A 128 -8.70 0.98 3.38
N GLY A 129 -9.98 1.32 3.60
CA GLY A 129 -11.09 0.38 3.51
C GLY A 129 -11.22 -0.25 2.12
N ALA A 130 -11.19 0.59 1.08
CA ALA A 130 -11.24 0.16 -0.32
C ALA A 130 -10.06 -0.75 -0.71
N THR A 131 -8.86 -0.45 -0.22
CA THR A 131 -7.67 -1.27 -0.41
C THR A 131 -7.84 -2.63 0.23
N GLY A 132 -8.34 -2.70 1.48
CA GLY A 132 -8.62 -3.97 2.15
C GLY A 132 -9.63 -4.82 1.37
N LEU A 133 -10.70 -4.21 0.86
CA LEU A 133 -11.69 -4.90 0.02
C LEU A 133 -11.08 -5.38 -1.30
N LEU A 134 -10.25 -4.56 -1.94
CA LEU A 134 -9.53 -4.92 -3.17
C LEU A 134 -8.63 -6.13 -2.92
N MET A 135 -7.87 -6.13 -1.81
CA MET A 135 -6.99 -7.24 -1.44
C MET A 135 -7.76 -8.55 -1.18
N LEU A 136 -8.97 -8.49 -0.61
CA LEU A 136 -9.83 -9.66 -0.40
C LEU A 136 -10.49 -10.16 -1.68
N ALA A 137 -10.70 -9.29 -2.68
CA ALA A 137 -11.24 -9.68 -3.98
C ALA A 137 -10.19 -10.37 -4.88
N LEU A 138 -8.91 -10.28 -4.50
CA LEU A 138 -7.80 -10.96 -5.16
C LEU A 138 -7.55 -12.34 -4.57
N ASN A 139 -7.03 -13.24 -5.39
CA ASN A 139 -6.68 -14.59 -4.95
C ASN A 139 -5.51 -14.54 -3.96
N ALA A 140 -5.41 -15.53 -3.06
CA ALA A 140 -4.42 -15.55 -1.98
C ALA A 140 -2.96 -15.39 -2.47
N GLU A 141 -2.59 -16.03 -3.58
CA GLU A 141 -1.26 -15.92 -4.18
C GLU A 141 -0.98 -14.48 -4.66
N VAL A 142 -1.94 -13.87 -5.36
CA VAL A 142 -1.85 -12.49 -5.85
C VAL A 142 -1.77 -11.50 -4.69
N ARG A 143 -2.58 -11.72 -3.63
CA ARG A 143 -2.55 -10.91 -2.40
C ARG A 143 -1.17 -10.95 -1.73
N ARG A 144 -0.55 -12.13 -1.64
CA ARG A 144 0.80 -12.28 -1.09
C ARG A 144 1.84 -11.57 -1.96
N ALA A 145 1.78 -11.76 -3.28
CA ALA A 145 2.68 -11.09 -4.21
C ALA A 145 2.58 -9.55 -4.13
N LEU A 146 1.37 -9.01 -3.95
CA LEU A 146 1.18 -7.56 -3.71
C LEU A 146 1.79 -7.11 -2.38
N GLY A 147 1.68 -7.92 -1.34
CA GLY A 147 2.38 -7.68 -0.07
C GLY A 147 3.89 -7.59 -0.26
N ASP A 148 4.47 -8.52 -1.03
CA ASP A 148 5.90 -8.52 -1.37
C ASP A 148 6.29 -7.28 -2.19
N VAL A 149 5.44 -6.82 -3.12
CA VAL A 149 5.67 -5.57 -3.88
C VAL A 149 5.69 -4.36 -2.95
N VAL A 150 4.73 -4.25 -2.03
CA VAL A 150 4.66 -3.13 -1.07
C VAL A 150 5.86 -3.15 -0.11
N LEU A 151 6.24 -4.34 0.38
CA LEU A 151 7.45 -4.50 1.20
C LEU A 151 8.72 -4.15 0.42
N GLY A 152 8.83 -4.62 -0.82
CA GLY A 152 9.95 -4.27 -1.71
C GLY A 152 10.06 -2.76 -1.94
N MET A 153 8.93 -2.08 -2.14
CA MET A 153 8.88 -0.62 -2.23
C MET A 153 9.31 0.06 -0.91
N ALA A 154 8.86 -0.43 0.24
CA ALA A 154 9.27 0.11 1.54
C ALA A 154 10.79 -0.04 1.77
N ILE A 155 11.36 -1.20 1.43
CA ILE A 155 12.80 -1.47 1.50
C ILE A 155 13.56 -0.55 0.53
N LEU A 156 13.09 -0.41 -0.71
CA LEU A 156 13.69 0.51 -1.68
C LEU A 156 13.65 1.96 -1.18
N SER A 157 12.53 2.39 -0.60
CA SER A 157 12.37 3.70 0.00
C SER A 157 13.34 3.92 1.16
N ALA A 158 13.55 2.90 2.01
CA ALA A 158 14.52 2.94 3.10
C ALA A 158 15.97 3.05 2.60
N VAL A 159 16.33 2.32 1.54
CA VAL A 159 17.64 2.40 0.89
C VAL A 159 17.86 3.79 0.30
N ILE A 160 16.90 4.31 -0.46
CA ILE A 160 16.97 5.67 -1.02
C ILE A 160 17.10 6.69 0.11
N GLY A 161 16.28 6.61 1.15
CA GLY A 161 16.37 7.52 2.29
C GLY A 161 17.72 7.45 3.01
N THR A 162 18.34 6.27 3.09
CA THR A 162 19.69 6.12 3.63
C THR A 162 20.74 6.80 2.75
N ILE A 163 20.63 6.64 1.43
CA ILE A 163 21.51 7.32 0.46
C ILE A 163 21.34 8.84 0.53
N GLU A 164 20.09 9.33 0.61
CA GLU A 164 19.80 10.75 0.78
C GLU A 164 20.44 11.29 2.06
N ALA A 165 20.36 10.55 3.18
CA ALA A 165 20.99 10.94 4.44
C ALA A 165 22.51 11.05 4.35
N VAL A 166 23.17 10.16 3.58
CA VAL A 166 24.63 10.22 3.39
C VAL A 166 25.04 11.35 2.44
N THR A 167 24.29 11.52 1.35
CA THR A 167 24.61 12.48 0.28
C THR A 167 24.13 13.91 0.58
N GLN A 168 23.25 14.07 1.58
CA GLN A 168 22.58 15.33 1.90
C GLN A 168 21.81 15.93 0.70
N HIS A 169 21.38 15.05 -0.22
CA HIS A 169 20.64 15.42 -1.41
C HIS A 169 19.33 14.62 -1.47
N ARG A 170 18.21 15.28 -1.73
CA ARG A 170 16.90 14.62 -1.86
C ARG A 170 16.65 14.23 -3.32
N LEU A 171 16.11 13.03 -3.53
CA LEU A 171 15.71 12.57 -4.85
C LEU A 171 14.40 13.23 -5.30
N LEU A 172 13.43 13.32 -4.39
CA LEU A 172 12.12 13.91 -4.65
C LEU A 172 12.03 15.36 -4.16
N PRO A 173 11.19 16.20 -4.80
CA PRO A 173 10.98 17.56 -4.37
C PRO A 173 10.43 17.61 -2.94
N TYR A 174 11.02 18.47 -2.10
CA TYR A 174 10.56 18.69 -0.73
C TYR A 174 10.64 20.17 -0.39
N GLY A 175 9.47 20.79 -0.21
CA GLY A 175 9.34 22.24 -0.02
C GLY A 175 9.36 22.73 1.43
N LEU A 176 9.52 21.83 2.42
CA LEU A 176 9.58 22.24 3.83
C LEU A 176 11.03 22.52 4.24
N ASN A 177 11.25 23.69 4.83
CA ASN A 177 12.53 24.08 5.40
C ASN A 177 12.67 23.47 6.79
N GLU A 178 13.63 22.56 6.95
CA GLU A 178 13.95 21.94 8.23
C GLU A 178 15.29 22.42 8.75
N LEU A 179 15.44 22.48 10.08
CA LEU A 179 16.67 22.89 10.75
C LEU A 179 17.85 21.95 10.48
N GLN A 180 17.56 20.70 10.14
CA GLN A 180 18.53 19.66 9.85
C GLN A 180 18.06 18.88 8.64
N PHE A 181 19.00 18.43 7.80
CA PHE A 181 18.66 17.59 6.67
C PHE A 181 18.05 16.28 7.16
N ARG A 182 16.87 15.96 6.64
CA ARG A 182 16.19 14.69 6.89
C ARG A 182 15.75 14.09 5.55
N PRO A 183 16.07 12.82 5.31
CA PRO A 183 15.72 12.14 4.07
C PRO A 183 14.23 11.83 4.01
N THR A 184 13.71 11.72 2.79
CA THR A 184 12.30 11.43 2.50
C THR A 184 12.13 10.08 1.82
N GLY A 185 13.17 9.55 1.18
CA GLY A 185 13.08 8.34 0.37
C GLY A 185 12.04 8.52 -0.73
N LEU A 186 11.18 7.51 -0.92
CA LEU A 186 10.01 7.59 -1.80
C LEU A 186 8.76 8.12 -1.07
N SER A 187 8.87 8.54 0.18
CA SER A 187 7.75 9.07 0.95
C SER A 187 7.64 10.59 0.82
N ALA A 188 6.50 11.15 1.25
CA ALA A 188 6.25 12.58 1.24
C ALA A 188 6.97 13.38 2.34
N HIS A 189 7.45 12.72 3.39
CA HIS A 189 7.94 13.37 4.61
C HIS A 189 8.87 12.46 5.41
N PRO A 190 9.91 12.95 6.09
CA PRO A 190 10.82 12.10 6.87
C PRO A 190 10.11 11.25 7.94
N LEU A 191 9.12 11.83 8.62
CA LEU A 191 8.30 11.08 9.58
C LEU A 191 7.47 9.96 8.90
N ALA A 192 7.03 10.16 7.66
CA ALA A 192 6.31 9.14 6.91
C ALA A 192 7.25 8.00 6.47
N LEU A 193 8.48 8.31 6.06
CA LEU A 193 9.52 7.31 5.81
C LEU A 193 9.77 6.47 7.06
N GLY A 194 9.99 7.12 8.21
CA GLY A 194 10.22 6.43 9.48
C GLY A 194 9.07 5.52 9.89
N ALA A 195 7.83 6.03 9.82
CA ALA A 195 6.62 5.26 10.12
C ALA A 195 6.44 4.07 9.16
N LEU A 196 6.64 4.27 7.86
CA LEU A 196 6.57 3.21 6.86
C LEU A 196 7.59 2.11 7.13
N CYS A 197 8.84 2.49 7.44
CA CYS A 197 9.90 1.55 7.77
C CYS A 197 9.57 0.73 9.03
N ALA A 198 9.11 1.39 10.09
CA ALA A 198 8.70 0.73 11.31
C ALA A 198 7.56 -0.27 11.03
N THR A 199 6.46 0.19 10.43
CA THR A 199 5.32 -0.70 10.10
C THR A 199 5.73 -1.87 9.20
N ALA A 200 6.61 -1.66 8.22
CA ALA A 200 7.03 -2.71 7.31
C ALA A 200 7.79 -3.86 8.01
N ILE A 201 8.53 -3.57 9.10
CA ILE A 201 9.30 -4.58 9.85
C ILE A 201 8.38 -5.72 10.34
N GLY A 202 7.20 -5.40 10.88
CA GLY A 202 6.24 -6.41 11.35
C GLY A 202 5.68 -7.32 10.29
N PHE A 203 5.69 -6.89 9.02
CA PHE A 203 5.19 -7.69 7.91
C PHE A 203 6.27 -8.56 7.26
N VAL A 204 7.56 -8.30 7.48
CA VAL A 204 8.67 -9.11 6.92
C VAL A 204 8.59 -10.60 7.32
N PRO A 205 8.29 -10.98 8.57
CA PRO A 205 8.19 -12.40 8.97
C PRO A 205 7.10 -13.19 8.24
N LEU A 206 6.09 -12.50 7.70
CA LEU A 206 4.96 -13.12 6.98
C LEU A 206 5.31 -13.50 5.53
N THR A 207 6.48 -13.08 5.04
CA THR A 207 6.96 -13.38 3.68
C THR A 207 7.43 -14.83 3.56
N HIS A 208 7.43 -15.39 2.33
CA HIS A 208 8.04 -16.70 2.05
C HIS A 208 9.55 -16.60 1.78
N TRP A 209 10.19 -15.49 2.14
CA TRP A 209 11.61 -15.27 1.87
C TRP A 209 12.49 -16.13 2.77
N ARG A 210 13.71 -16.40 2.29
CA ARG A 210 14.75 -17.07 3.08
C ARG A 210 15.09 -16.25 4.32
N ILE A 211 15.49 -16.92 5.39
CA ILE A 211 15.78 -16.29 6.69
C ILE A 211 16.75 -15.11 6.58
N TRP A 212 17.84 -15.26 5.82
CA TRP A 212 18.83 -14.21 5.63
C TRP A 212 18.24 -12.98 4.94
N ALA A 213 17.33 -13.16 3.98
CA ALA A 213 16.68 -12.05 3.27
C ALA A 213 15.73 -11.30 4.19
N ARG A 214 15.04 -12.00 5.11
CA ARG A 214 14.20 -11.37 6.15
C ARG A 214 15.05 -10.53 7.11
N VAL A 215 16.16 -11.08 7.59
CA VAL A 215 17.09 -10.37 8.48
C VAL A 215 17.66 -9.13 7.79
N MET A 216 18.10 -9.25 6.53
CA MET A 216 18.58 -8.11 5.76
C MET A 216 17.49 -7.06 5.50
N ALA A 217 16.26 -7.48 5.18
CA ALA A 217 15.16 -6.55 5.01
C ALA A 217 14.86 -5.77 6.29
N ILE A 218 14.77 -6.45 7.44
CA ILE A 218 14.55 -5.80 8.74
C ILE A 218 15.70 -4.82 9.06
N PHE A 219 16.94 -5.23 8.81
CA PHE A 219 18.11 -4.38 9.03
C PHE A 219 18.08 -3.10 8.15
N LEU A 220 17.80 -3.24 6.86
CA LEU A 220 17.69 -2.10 5.93
C LEU A 220 16.54 -1.16 6.32
N LEU A 221 15.37 -1.71 6.67
CA LEU A 221 14.24 -0.92 7.15
C LEU A 221 14.57 -0.19 8.46
N PHE A 222 15.27 -0.85 9.39
CA PHE A 222 15.71 -0.23 10.64
C PHE A 222 16.68 0.94 10.39
N ILE A 223 17.67 0.76 9.51
CA ILE A 223 18.59 1.84 9.12
C ILE A 223 17.83 3.00 8.47
N GLY A 224 16.91 2.72 7.52
CA GLY A 224 16.10 3.77 6.90
C GLY A 224 15.23 4.52 7.92
N CYS A 225 14.68 3.80 8.89
CA CYS A 225 13.94 4.39 10.01
C CYS A 225 14.83 5.34 10.84
N ALA A 226 16.04 4.88 11.21
CA ALA A 226 17.00 5.71 11.94
C ALA A 226 17.44 6.95 11.12
N ALA A 227 17.75 6.77 9.84
CA ALA A 227 18.15 7.83 8.92
C ALA A 227 17.08 8.92 8.78
N SER A 228 15.80 8.55 8.84
CA SER A 228 14.68 9.50 8.79
C SER A 228 14.61 10.48 9.98
N GLY A 229 15.31 10.19 11.08
CA GLY A 229 15.27 10.99 12.32
C GLY A 229 13.94 10.92 13.08
N ALA A 230 13.03 10.00 12.72
CA ALA A 230 11.73 9.83 13.36
C ALA A 230 11.83 9.06 14.69
N ARG A 231 12.08 9.76 15.81
CA ARG A 231 12.34 9.16 17.13
C ARG A 231 11.28 8.16 17.59
N ALA A 232 9.99 8.52 17.49
CA ALA A 232 8.90 7.63 17.89
C ALA A 232 8.85 6.36 17.02
N ALA A 233 9.04 6.50 15.70
CA ALA A 233 9.08 5.35 14.79
C ALA A 233 10.28 4.45 15.08
N LEU A 234 11.44 5.01 15.43
CA LEU A 234 12.62 4.23 15.81
C LEU A 234 12.41 3.44 17.10
N MET A 235 11.75 4.03 18.10
CA MET A 235 11.36 3.32 19.34
C MET A 235 10.43 2.15 19.03
N LEU A 236 9.41 2.38 18.19
CA LEU A 236 8.47 1.34 17.77
C LEU A 236 9.17 0.24 16.97
N ALA A 237 10.03 0.59 16.01
CA ALA A 237 10.81 -0.37 15.23
C ALA A 237 11.70 -1.22 16.13
N THR A 238 12.35 -0.63 17.14
CA THR A 238 13.17 -1.37 18.11
C THR A 238 12.32 -2.33 18.93
N ALA A 239 11.18 -1.87 19.46
CA ALA A 239 10.26 -2.71 20.23
C ALA A 239 9.72 -3.87 19.39
N GLU A 240 9.38 -3.61 18.13
CA GLU A 240 8.89 -4.60 17.19
C GLU A 240 9.95 -5.65 16.87
N ILE A 241 11.20 -5.26 16.62
CA ILE A 241 12.32 -6.20 16.44
C ILE A 241 12.48 -7.09 17.68
N LEU A 242 12.42 -6.53 18.89
CA LEU A 242 12.51 -7.32 20.12
C LEU A 242 11.35 -8.31 20.23
N ILE A 243 10.12 -7.89 19.94
CA ILE A 243 8.95 -8.77 19.92
C ILE A 243 9.13 -9.90 18.90
N LEU A 244 9.60 -9.58 17.69
CA LEU A 244 9.84 -10.57 16.64
C LEU A 244 10.94 -11.58 17.03
N LEU A 245 12.00 -11.14 17.70
CA LEU A 245 13.06 -12.02 18.20
C LEU A 245 12.57 -12.94 19.33
N LEU A 246 11.68 -12.45 20.20
CA LEU A 246 11.20 -13.22 21.36
C LEU A 246 10.05 -14.18 21.04
N PHE A 247 9.16 -13.83 20.11
CA PHE A 247 7.89 -14.54 19.93
C PHE A 247 7.71 -15.22 18.57
N VAL A 248 8.52 -14.89 17.56
CA VAL A 248 8.40 -15.53 16.23
C VAL A 248 9.43 -16.65 16.11
N PRO A 249 9.02 -17.89 15.77
CA PRO A 249 9.96 -18.95 15.48
C PRO A 249 10.70 -18.62 14.17
N TRP A 250 12.03 -18.59 14.23
CA TRP A 250 12.89 -18.33 13.09
C TRP A 250 13.48 -19.64 12.56
N PRO A 251 12.84 -20.30 11.59
CA PRO A 251 13.31 -21.60 11.11
C PRO A 251 14.71 -21.49 10.49
N GLY A 252 15.68 -22.18 11.10
CA GLY A 252 17.09 -22.21 10.66
C GLY A 252 18.04 -21.24 11.39
N LEU A 253 17.57 -20.57 12.44
CA LEU A 253 18.38 -20.01 13.53
C LEU A 253 18.28 -20.94 14.75
#